data_AF-A0A1F9MRW1-F1
#
_entry.id   AF-A0A1F9MRW1-F1
#
_cell.length_a   1.000
_cell.length_b   1.000
_cell.length_c   1.000
_cell.angle_alpha   90.00
_cell.angle_beta   90.00
_cell.angle_gamma   90.00
#
_symmetry.space_group_name_H-M   'P 1'
#
loop_
_entity.id
_entity.type
_entity.pdbx_description
1 polymer ?
#
loop_
_entity_poly.entity_id
_entity_poly.type
_entity_poly.pdbx_seq_one_letter_code
_entity_poly.pdbx_strand_id
1 'polypeptide(L)'
;MTLLGFVAAIVAALIILRLFLPSLDTTIDSAVREKDVGLIVAAIDKQRTAAHVNLFNQAIRRLWDAYERSMATLLVRELASRHRNENIAQYWLKQVATAEPVLLQEVLTKSFFDAHYLPEVAAQCGKVG
;
A
#
# COMPACT_ATOMS: atom_id res chain seq x y z
N MET A 1 40.20 15.78 -11.34
CA MET A 1 38.90 15.54 -10.66
C MET A 1 38.99 14.22 -9.94
N THR A 2 39.02 14.24 -8.61
CA THR A 2 39.25 13.05 -7.76
C THR A 2 38.02 12.13 -7.78
N LEU A 3 38.23 10.81 -7.65
CA LEU A 3 37.16 9.80 -7.57
C LEU A 3 36.07 10.16 -6.53
N LEU A 4 36.47 10.84 -5.44
CA LEU A 4 35.58 11.38 -4.40
C LEU A 4 34.56 12.40 -4.92
N GLY A 5 34.94 13.27 -5.88
CA GLY A 5 34.03 14.24 -6.48
C GLY A 5 32.95 13.59 -7.35
N PHE A 6 33.28 12.46 -8.01
CA PHE A 6 32.32 11.68 -8.79
C PHE A 6 31.31 10.95 -7.90
N VAL A 7 31.76 10.34 -6.80
CA VAL A 7 30.87 9.66 -5.84
C VAL A 7 29.91 10.67 -5.20
N ALA A 8 30.40 11.84 -4.76
CA ALA A 8 29.56 12.89 -4.20
C ALA A 8 28.53 13.41 -5.21
N ALA A 9 28.90 13.58 -6.48
CA ALA A 9 27.98 14.01 -7.53
C ALA A 9 26.90 12.95 -7.85
N ILE A 10 27.26 11.66 -7.84
CA ILE A 10 26.29 10.57 -8.05
C ILE A 10 25.30 10.49 -6.89
N VAL A 11 25.77 10.62 -5.65
CA VAL A 11 24.90 10.63 -4.47
C VAL A 11 23.98 11.85 -4.48
N ALA A 12 24.50 13.04 -4.79
CA ALA A 12 23.69 14.25 -4.91
C ALA A 12 22.65 14.13 -6.04
N ALA A 13 23.03 13.60 -7.20
CA ALA A 13 22.11 13.36 -8.31
C ALA A 13 21.02 12.36 -7.95
N LEU A 14 21.34 11.29 -7.21
CA LEU A 14 20.35 10.31 -6.72
C LEU A 14 19.37 10.93 -5.69
N ILE A 15 19.86 11.81 -4.82
CA ILE A 15 19.03 12.53 -3.85
C ILE A 15 18.10 13.52 -4.56
N ILE A 16 18.63 14.29 -5.51
CA ILE A 16 17.85 15.25 -6.30
C ILE A 16 16.81 14.53 -7.17
N LEU A 17 17.18 13.42 -7.80
CA LEU A 17 16.24 12.61 -8.58
C LEU A 17 15.10 12.06 -7.69
N ARG A 18 15.39 11.70 -6.44
CA ARG A 18 14.36 11.32 -5.45
C ARG A 18 13.42 12.46 -5.07
N LEU A 19 13.90 13.71 -5.08
CA LEU A 19 13.08 14.89 -4.76
C LEU A 19 12.10 15.26 -5.89
N PHE A 20 12.39 14.86 -7.13
CA PHE A 20 11.52 15.12 -8.29
C PHE A 20 10.47 14.03 -8.56
N LEU A 21 10.49 12.92 -7.81
CA LEU A 21 9.40 11.95 -7.84
C LEU A 21 8.22 12.55 -7.06
N PRO A 22 7.01 12.67 -7.67
CA PRO A 22 5.83 13.12 -6.95
C PRO A 22 5.66 12.25 -5.70
N SER A 23 5.51 12.90 -4.55
CA SER A 23 5.35 12.16 -3.30
C SER A 23 4.11 11.28 -3.43
N LEU A 24 4.18 10.07 -2.85
CA LEU A 24 3.03 9.16 -2.80
C LEU A 24 1.79 9.89 -2.28
N ASP A 25 1.99 10.84 -1.37
CA ASP A 25 0.97 11.74 -0.84
C ASP A 25 0.22 12.53 -1.91
N THR A 26 0.93 13.22 -2.81
CA THR A 26 0.29 13.97 -3.91
C THR A 26 -0.46 13.05 -4.87
N THR A 27 0.04 11.83 -5.08
CA THR A 27 -0.64 10.82 -5.91
C THR A 27 -1.94 10.35 -5.23
N ILE A 28 -1.90 10.10 -3.92
CA ILE A 28 -3.10 9.69 -3.16
C ILE A 28 -4.17 10.77 -3.23
N ASP A 29 -3.82 12.04 -3.09
CA ASP A 29 -4.80 13.14 -3.18
C ASP A 29 -5.46 13.23 -4.56
N SER A 30 -4.70 13.05 -5.64
CA SER A 30 -5.26 12.98 -6.99
C SER A 30 -6.12 11.73 -7.19
N ALA A 31 -5.67 10.57 -6.72
CA ALA A 31 -6.43 9.33 -6.78
C ALA A 31 -7.77 9.43 -6.04
N VAL A 32 -7.81 10.09 -4.88
CA VAL A 32 -9.05 10.31 -4.11
C VAL A 32 -10.01 11.23 -4.86
N ARG A 33 -9.51 12.29 -5.49
CA ARG A 33 -10.34 13.19 -6.32
C ARG A 33 -10.91 12.48 -7.54
N GLU A 34 -10.10 11.65 -8.19
CA GLU A 34 -10.45 10.92 -9.41
C GLU A 34 -11.18 9.60 -9.12
N LYS A 35 -11.29 9.21 -7.84
CA LYS A 35 -11.82 7.92 -7.37
C LYS A 35 -11.18 6.72 -8.07
N ASP A 36 -9.89 6.83 -8.38
CA ASP A 36 -9.13 5.83 -9.11
C ASP A 36 -7.97 5.28 -8.26
N VAL A 37 -8.17 4.08 -7.71
CA VAL A 37 -7.13 3.37 -6.95
C VAL A 37 -5.95 2.93 -7.82
N GLY A 38 -6.17 2.78 -9.14
CA GLY A 38 -5.16 2.38 -10.11
C GLY A 38 -4.01 3.37 -10.21
N LEU A 39 -4.26 4.66 -9.97
CA LEU A 39 -3.22 5.68 -9.89
C LEU A 39 -2.24 5.43 -8.74
N ILE A 40 -2.75 4.98 -7.59
CA ILE A 40 -1.92 4.65 -6.42
C ILE A 40 -1.09 3.40 -6.73
N VAL A 41 -1.74 2.36 -7.25
CA VAL A 41 -1.08 1.11 -7.62
C VAL A 41 0.04 1.35 -8.64
N ALA A 42 -0.24 2.11 -9.71
CA ALA A 42 0.74 2.43 -10.74
C ALA A 42 1.92 3.26 -10.19
N ALA A 43 1.69 4.12 -9.20
CA ALA A 43 2.77 4.85 -8.55
C ALA A 43 3.62 3.96 -7.64
N ILE A 44 3.01 2.98 -6.95
CA ILE A 44 3.72 1.98 -6.16
C ILE A 44 4.56 1.07 -7.07
N ASP A 45 4.00 0.63 -8.20
CA ASP A 45 4.67 -0.28 -9.14
C ASP A 45 5.93 0.35 -9.78
N LYS A 46 6.01 1.68 -9.85
CA LYS A 46 7.22 2.42 -10.29
C LYS A 46 8.35 2.40 -9.25
N GLN A 47 8.07 2.02 -8.01
CA GLN A 47 9.06 1.93 -6.93
C GLN A 47 9.69 0.54 -6.87
N ARG A 48 10.81 0.43 -6.14
CA ARG A 48 11.47 -0.87 -5.91
C ARG A 48 10.52 -1.83 -5.17
N THR A 49 10.46 -3.09 -5.61
CA THR A 49 9.57 -4.13 -5.06
C THR A 49 9.71 -4.30 -3.55
N ALA A 50 10.92 -4.19 -3.00
CA ALA A 50 11.17 -4.28 -1.56
C ALA A 50 10.42 -3.22 -0.72
N ALA A 51 10.00 -2.11 -1.33
CA ALA A 51 9.24 -1.06 -0.67
C ALA A 51 7.72 -1.18 -0.85
N HIS A 52 7.24 -2.05 -1.75
CA HIS A 52 5.82 -2.10 -2.14
C HIS A 52 4.89 -2.30 -0.96
N VAL A 53 5.16 -3.31 -0.12
CA VAL A 53 4.36 -3.64 1.06
C VAL A 53 4.22 -2.44 2.01
N ASN A 54 5.31 -1.71 2.24
CA ASN A 54 5.31 -0.52 3.09
C ASN A 54 4.54 0.64 2.45
N LEU A 55 4.68 0.85 1.15
CA LEU A 55 3.97 1.91 0.42
C LEU A 55 2.46 1.64 0.36
N PHE A 56 2.05 0.39 0.12
CA PHE A 56 0.65 -0.04 0.24
C PHE A 56 0.12 0.24 1.64
N ASN A 57 0.83 -0.18 2.69
CA ASN A 57 0.41 0.08 4.06
C ASN A 57 0.24 1.58 4.35
N GLN A 58 1.19 2.41 3.93
CA GLN A 58 1.11 3.86 4.10
C GLN A 58 -0.13 4.43 3.39
N ALA A 59 -0.37 4.05 2.14
CA ALA A 59 -1.50 4.52 1.36
C ALA A 59 -2.84 4.05 1.94
N ILE A 60 -2.94 2.78 2.35
CA ILE A 60 -4.14 2.22 2.99
C ILE A 60 -4.43 2.95 4.30
N ARG A 61 -3.42 3.17 5.16
CA ARG A 61 -3.59 3.94 6.41
C ARG A 61 -4.14 5.33 6.13
N ARG A 62 -3.54 6.05 5.19
CA ARG A 62 -4.00 7.40 4.84
C ARG A 62 -5.45 7.43 4.35
N LEU A 63 -5.82 6.53 3.45
CA LEU A 63 -7.20 6.41 2.98
C LEU A 63 -8.16 6.02 4.12
N TRP A 64 -7.72 5.12 4.99
CA TRP A 64 -8.47 4.67 6.15
C TRP A 64 -8.71 5.82 7.15
N ASP A 65 -7.68 6.59 7.47
CA ASP A 65 -7.77 7.73 8.39
C ASP A 65 -8.58 8.89 7.79
N ALA A 66 -8.58 9.03 6.45
CA ALA A 66 -9.40 9.98 5.72
C ALA A 66 -10.86 9.52 5.47
N TYR A 67 -11.27 8.36 6.03
CA TYR A 67 -12.59 7.76 5.84
C TYR A 67 -12.94 7.37 4.38
N GLU A 68 -11.95 7.28 3.49
CA GLU A 68 -12.10 6.79 2.12
C GLU A 68 -12.13 5.24 2.09
N ARG A 69 -13.07 4.64 2.83
CA ARG A 69 -13.15 3.20 3.13
C ARG A 69 -13.21 2.31 1.89
N SER A 70 -14.00 2.69 0.88
CA SER A 70 -14.13 1.91 -0.36
C SER A 70 -12.82 1.87 -1.13
N MET A 71 -12.12 3.01 -1.24
CA MET A 71 -10.81 3.07 -1.90
C MET A 71 -9.73 2.33 -1.10
N ALA A 72 -9.73 2.48 0.23
CA ALA A 72 -8.84 1.71 1.09
C ALA A 72 -9.04 0.21 0.89
N THR A 73 -10.30 -0.25 0.84
CA THR A 73 -10.63 -1.66 0.66
C THR A 73 -10.21 -2.20 -0.71
N LEU A 74 -10.38 -1.42 -1.78
CA LEU A 74 -9.85 -1.77 -3.11
C LEU A 74 -8.33 -1.92 -3.06
N LEU A 75 -7.64 -1.03 -2.37
CA LEU A 75 -6.19 -1.08 -2.24
C LEU A 75 -5.71 -2.25 -1.36
N VAL A 76 -6.49 -2.62 -0.34
CA VAL A 76 -6.28 -3.85 0.45
C VAL A 76 -6.41 -5.10 -0.42
N ARG A 77 -7.40 -5.13 -1.33
CA ARG A 77 -7.56 -6.23 -2.29
C ARG A 77 -6.32 -6.38 -3.17
N GLU A 78 -5.76 -5.27 -3.67
CA GLU A 78 -4.53 -5.27 -4.47
C GLU A 78 -3.32 -5.75 -3.65
N LEU A 79 -3.15 -5.25 -2.43
CA LEU A 79 -2.10 -5.71 -1.52
C LEU A 79 -2.20 -7.22 -1.27
N ALA A 80 -3.38 -7.72 -0.93
CA ALA A 80 -3.58 -9.14 -0.63
C ALA A 80 -3.39 -10.04 -1.86
N SER A 81 -3.78 -9.58 -3.05
CA SER A 81 -3.58 -10.34 -4.29
C SER A 81 -2.09 -10.57 -4.60
N ARG A 82 -1.25 -9.58 -4.32
CA ARG A 82 0.18 -9.59 -4.67
C ARG A 82 1.07 -10.11 -3.54
N HIS A 83 0.65 -9.87 -2.30
CA HIS A 83 1.47 -10.08 -1.10
C HIS A 83 0.71 -10.85 -0.02
N ARG A 84 -0.06 -11.88 -0.40
CA ARG A 84 -0.94 -12.62 0.53
C ARG A 84 -0.22 -13.17 1.77
N ASN A 85 1.06 -13.52 1.68
CA ASN A 85 1.78 -14.11 2.81
C ASN A 85 2.32 -13.05 3.79
N GLU A 86 2.18 -11.76 3.47
CA GLU A 86 2.67 -10.68 4.33
C GLU A 86 1.71 -10.42 5.49
N ASN A 87 2.26 -10.29 6.69
CA ASN A 87 1.49 -9.99 7.91
C ASN A 87 0.59 -8.76 7.73
N ILE A 88 1.07 -7.73 7.03
CA ILE A 88 0.32 -6.50 6.84
C ILE A 88 -0.88 -6.68 5.90
N ALA A 89 -0.79 -7.58 4.91
CA ALA A 89 -1.94 -7.92 4.06
C ALA A 89 -3.03 -8.59 4.90
N GLN A 90 -2.63 -9.51 5.78
CA GLN A 90 -3.54 -10.24 6.66
C GLN A 90 -4.17 -9.35 7.74
N TYR A 91 -3.39 -8.42 8.28
CA TYR A 91 -3.89 -7.38 9.17
C TYR A 91 -5.02 -6.58 8.49
N TRP A 92 -4.79 -6.08 7.27
CA TRP A 92 -5.78 -5.25 6.59
C TRP A 92 -7.02 -6.02 6.14
N LEU A 93 -6.87 -7.25 5.66
CA LEU A 93 -8.01 -8.13 5.37
C LEU A 93 -8.88 -8.33 6.63
N LYS A 94 -8.25 -8.58 7.78
CA LYS A 94 -8.96 -8.69 9.06
C LYS A 94 -9.65 -7.38 9.45
N GLN A 95 -8.99 -6.23 9.27
CA GLN A 95 -9.57 -4.92 9.58
C GLN A 95 -10.82 -4.64 8.73
N VAL A 96 -10.76 -4.85 7.41
CA VAL A 96 -11.94 -4.69 6.54
C VAL A 96 -13.06 -5.63 6.98
N ALA A 97 -12.75 -6.91 7.23
CA ALA A 97 -13.77 -7.87 7.65
C ALA A 97 -14.43 -7.53 8.99
N THR A 98 -13.71 -6.86 9.89
CA THR A 98 -14.20 -6.48 11.22
C THR A 98 -14.97 -5.16 11.19
N ALA A 99 -14.42 -4.14 10.50
CA ALA A 99 -14.96 -2.79 10.53
C ALA A 99 -15.96 -2.50 9.40
N GLU A 100 -15.82 -3.15 8.25
CA GLU A 100 -16.54 -2.82 7.01
C GLU A 100 -17.19 -4.07 6.39
N PRO A 101 -18.18 -4.71 7.05
CA PRO A 101 -18.76 -5.97 6.58
C PRO A 101 -19.49 -5.85 5.22
N VAL A 102 -19.98 -4.66 4.88
CA VAL A 102 -20.59 -4.39 3.56
C VAL A 102 -19.51 -4.41 2.47
N LEU A 103 -18.40 -3.70 2.67
CA LEU A 103 -17.29 -3.67 1.71
C LEU A 103 -16.56 -5.02 1.62
N LEU A 104 -16.54 -5.80 2.71
CA LEU A 104 -16.11 -7.20 2.66
C LEU A 104 -16.92 -7.99 1.63
N GLN A 105 -18.24 -7.83 1.60
CA GLN A 105 -19.11 -8.56 0.69
C GLN A 105 -19.05 -8.03 -0.74
N GLU A 106 -19.05 -6.70 -0.90
CA GLU A 106 -19.11 -6.04 -2.21
C GLU A 106 -17.76 -6.00 -2.93
N VAL A 107 -16.70 -5.64 -2.22
CA VAL A 107 -15.37 -5.39 -2.81
C VAL A 107 -14.45 -6.58 -2.66
N LEU A 108 -14.32 -7.14 -1.46
CA LEU A 108 -13.46 -8.31 -1.28
C LEU A 108 -14.14 -9.58 -1.74
N THR A 109 -15.47 -9.68 -1.63
CA THR A 109 -16.27 -10.88 -1.87
C THR A 109 -15.86 -12.07 -0.98
N LYS A 110 -16.81 -12.96 -0.71
CA LYS A 110 -16.51 -14.17 0.09
C LYS A 110 -15.43 -15.03 -0.57
N SER A 111 -15.51 -15.23 -1.88
CA SER A 111 -14.58 -16.10 -2.62
C SER A 111 -13.15 -15.59 -2.60
N PHE A 112 -12.94 -14.28 -2.74
CA PHE A 112 -11.59 -13.74 -2.70
C PHE A 112 -11.07 -13.65 -1.28
N PHE A 113 -11.91 -13.29 -0.29
CA PHE A 113 -11.51 -13.30 1.11
C PHE A 113 -11.04 -14.70 1.55
N ASP A 114 -11.81 -15.75 1.28
CA ASP A 114 -11.46 -17.12 1.62
C ASP A 114 -10.17 -17.60 0.93
N ALA A 115 -9.88 -17.10 -0.28
CA ALA A 115 -8.68 -17.48 -1.03
C ALA A 115 -7.40 -16.75 -0.58
N HIS A 116 -7.52 -15.58 0.05
CA HIS A 116 -6.37 -14.73 0.40
C HIS A 116 -6.18 -14.53 1.89
N TYR A 117 -7.21 -14.74 2.71
CA TYR A 117 -7.09 -14.63 4.16
C TYR A 117 -6.48 -15.90 4.75
N LEU A 118 -5.40 -15.71 5.52
CA LEU A 118 -4.64 -16.75 6.21
C LEU A 118 -4.79 -16.50 7.72
N PRO A 119 -5.80 -17.12 8.39
CA PRO A 119 -6.09 -16.87 9.80
C PRO A 119 -4.88 -17.06 10.72
N GLU A 120 -4.04 -18.04 10.43
CA GLU A 120 -2.82 -18.37 11.18
C GLU A 120 -1.76 -17.26 11.11
N VAL A 121 -1.69 -16.52 10.01
CA VAL A 121 -0.80 -15.36 9.84
C VAL A 121 -1.42 -14.13 10.47
N ALA A 122 -2.74 -13.92 10.29
CA ALA A 122 -3.47 -12.81 10.90
C ALA A 122 -3.44 -12.85 12.44
N ALA A 123 -3.44 -14.05 13.04
CA ALA A 123 -3.34 -14.23 14.49
C ALA A 123 -2.00 -13.76 15.06
N GLN A 124 -0.93 -13.79 14.27
CA GLN A 124 0.41 -13.35 14.68
C GLN A 124 0.54 -11.82 14.75
N CYS A 125 -0.38 -11.09 14.12
CA CYS A 125 -0.40 -9.62 14.15
C CYS A 125 -0.81 -9.04 15.52
N GLY A 126 -1.16 -9.88 16.50
CA GLY A 126 -1.76 -9.50 17.78
C GLY A 126 -0.81 -9.21 18.96
N LYS A 127 0.49 -8.94 18.76
CA LYS A 127 1.41 -8.61 19.87
C LYS A 127 2.02 -7.21 19.85
N VAL A 128 1.72 -6.38 18.86
CA VAL A 128 2.25 -5.02 18.81
C VAL A 128 1.21 -4.10 18.17
N GLY A 129 0.26 -3.68 19.01
CA GLY A 129 -0.44 -2.41 18.83
C GLY A 129 0.33 -1.34 19.56
#